data_AF-A0ABD1MX56-F1
#
_entry.id   AF-A0ABD1MX56-F1
#
_cell.length_a   1.000
_cell.length_b   1.000
_cell.length_c   1.000
_cell.angle_alpha   90.00
_cell.angle_beta   90.00
_cell.angle_gamma   90.00
#
_symmetry.space_group_name_H-M   'P 1'
#
loop_
_entity.id
_entity.type
_entity.pdbx_description
1 polymer ?
#
loop_
_entity_poly.entity_id
_entity_poly.type
_entity_poly.pdbx_seq_one_letter_code
_entity_poly.pdbx_strand_id
1 'polypeptide(L)'
;MLLKLTDLVCQYGPSSWPSSVYAEAAIYPMANSAAQEDVFPIIPGDTDYRIFFEDYGNIPGLDIIFLLGGYFYHTSYDTPDLPKPRRRASSPKPKVVPKWSRNSSNHSVLPANWRPAAQSGNFDISRFGGKPNADITQAFKSAWTQACSSTSPSKVAIPAGKYQMSAVEVKGPCKAPIEVIVDGSINAPANPDGLKGADQWFKVGYVSSFTLSGKGVFDGQGATAWKQNDCAKNKNCKKLCMVINSNIATGDDCISLGDGSKNTTVQNVNCGPGHGISVGSLGKYKDEEPVEGFLVKNCTLKNTDNGVRIKTWPNEPGTTTVSDMHFEDITMVDVMNPIIVDQEYCPSNQCSKANPSKVKISKISFKNIKGTSETKEGLVLICSSGIPCEDVKVSDVDLTFKGAATTAKCANVKPIITGKAPACEA
;
A
#
# COMPACT_ATOMS: atom_id res chain seq x y z
N MET A 1 -29.04 31.23 -1.42
CA MET A 1 -28.37 30.62 -0.27
C MET A 1 -29.22 29.44 0.18
N LEU A 2 -28.90 28.26 -0.32
CA LEU A 2 -29.52 26.98 0.05
C LEU A 2 -28.33 26.03 0.10
N LEU A 3 -27.86 25.75 1.32
CA LEU A 3 -26.84 24.74 1.57
C LEU A 3 -27.49 23.38 1.26
N LYS A 4 -27.08 22.76 0.17
CA LYS A 4 -27.39 21.35 -0.08
C LYS A 4 -26.57 20.52 0.90
N LEU A 5 -27.20 20.11 2.01
CA LEU A 5 -26.71 19.00 2.82
C LEU A 5 -26.62 17.79 1.89
N THR A 6 -25.44 17.21 1.80
CA THR A 6 -25.15 16.06 0.95
C THR A 6 -24.79 14.93 1.89
N ASP A 7 -25.59 13.87 1.90
CA ASP A 7 -25.33 12.71 2.75
C ASP A 7 -24.29 11.81 2.07
N LEU A 8 -23.27 11.41 2.81
CA LEU A 8 -22.24 10.47 2.37
C LEU A 8 -22.49 9.13 3.06
N VAL A 9 -22.74 8.09 2.27
CA VAL A 9 -23.03 6.73 2.76
C VAL A 9 -21.88 5.81 2.35
N CYS A 10 -21.20 5.24 3.35
CA CYS A 10 -20.08 4.31 3.15
C CYS A 10 -20.55 2.86 3.40
N GLN A 11 -20.22 1.94 2.48
CA GLN A 11 -20.62 0.53 2.55
C GLN A 11 -19.40 -0.40 2.49
N TYR A 12 -19.35 -1.42 3.37
CA TYR A 12 -18.38 -2.52 3.29
C TYR A 12 -19.08 -3.88 3.47
N GLY A 13 -18.89 -4.80 2.51
CA GLY A 13 -19.52 -6.13 2.49
C GLY A 13 -19.88 -6.59 1.06
N PRO A 14 -20.09 -7.89 0.81
CA PRO A 14 -20.11 -8.47 -0.54
C PRO A 14 -21.36 -8.18 -1.39
N SER A 15 -22.36 -7.44 -0.89
CA SER A 15 -23.62 -7.17 -1.60
C SER A 15 -24.09 -5.72 -1.45
N SER A 16 -24.63 -5.12 -2.53
CA SER A 16 -25.03 -3.70 -2.64
C SER A 16 -26.37 -3.32 -1.96
N TRP A 17 -26.96 -4.22 -1.17
CA TRP A 17 -28.29 -4.03 -0.58
C TRP A 17 -28.41 -2.84 0.40
N PRO A 18 -27.38 -2.36 1.12
CA PRO A 18 -27.48 -1.15 1.95
C PRO A 18 -27.72 0.12 1.10
N SER A 19 -27.07 0.20 -0.06
CA SER A 19 -27.34 1.24 -1.06
C SER A 19 -28.76 1.14 -1.61
N SER A 20 -29.31 -0.08 -1.72
CA SER A 20 -30.70 -0.33 -2.13
C SER A 20 -31.71 0.10 -1.05
N VAL A 21 -31.45 -0.19 0.23
CA VAL A 21 -32.32 0.24 1.35
C VAL A 21 -32.33 1.77 1.50
N TYR A 22 -31.19 2.45 1.34
CA TYR A 22 -31.15 3.92 1.30
C TYR A 22 -31.94 4.50 0.13
N ALA A 23 -31.83 3.90 -1.06
CA ALA A 23 -32.60 4.31 -2.23
C ALA A 23 -34.13 4.10 -2.06
N GLU A 24 -34.54 3.11 -1.27
CA GLU A 24 -35.95 2.80 -0.98
C GLU A 24 -36.55 3.63 0.17
N ALA A 25 -35.75 4.03 1.17
CA ALA A 25 -36.22 4.73 2.37
C ALA A 25 -36.06 6.26 2.33
N ALA A 26 -35.13 6.78 1.53
CA ALA A 26 -34.89 8.22 1.44
C ALA A 26 -35.98 8.90 0.59
N ILE A 27 -36.63 9.93 1.15
CA ILE A 27 -37.69 10.68 0.46
C ILE A 27 -37.14 11.35 -0.83
N TYR A 28 -35.85 11.71 -0.85
CA TYR A 28 -35.14 12.25 -2.03
C TYR A 28 -33.66 11.79 -2.04
N PRO A 29 -33.33 10.62 -2.64
CA PRO A 29 -31.98 10.07 -2.55
C PRO A 29 -30.99 10.85 -3.44
N MET A 30 -30.07 11.58 -2.82
CA MET A 30 -28.87 12.12 -3.46
C MET A 30 -27.65 11.88 -2.55
N ALA A 31 -27.03 10.70 -2.68
CA ALA A 31 -25.76 10.39 -2.04
C ALA A 31 -24.71 10.07 -3.12
N ASN A 32 -23.50 10.62 -2.99
CA ASN A 32 -22.35 10.22 -3.79
C ASN A 32 -21.50 9.27 -2.93
N SER A 33 -21.12 8.10 -3.43
CA SER A 33 -20.13 7.25 -2.77
C SER A 33 -18.73 7.71 -3.20
N ALA A 34 -18.02 8.40 -2.30
CA ALA A 34 -16.63 8.75 -2.52
C ALA A 34 -15.72 7.67 -1.93
N ALA A 35 -15.41 6.63 -2.71
CA ALA A 35 -14.21 5.83 -2.48
C ALA A 35 -13.10 6.43 -3.35
N GLN A 36 -12.18 7.14 -2.72
CA GLN A 36 -11.47 8.28 -3.30
C GLN A 36 -10.11 7.95 -3.93
N GLU A 37 -9.84 8.51 -5.11
CA GLU A 37 -8.63 9.30 -5.43
C GLU A 37 -9.09 10.41 -6.41
N ASP A 38 -9.09 11.70 -5.99
CA ASP A 38 -9.01 12.88 -6.90
C ASP A 38 -9.25 14.28 -6.24
N VAL A 39 -9.30 14.45 -4.90
CA VAL A 39 -9.54 15.81 -4.31
C VAL A 39 -8.52 16.29 -3.25
N PHE A 40 -7.58 15.49 -2.74
CA PHE A 40 -6.71 15.95 -1.63
C PHE A 40 -5.21 16.00 -1.98
N PRO A 41 -4.72 17.10 -2.58
CA PRO A 41 -3.34 17.49 -2.41
C PRO A 41 -3.19 18.04 -0.99
N ILE A 42 -2.62 17.24 -0.08
CA ILE A 42 -2.28 17.62 1.30
C ILE A 42 -3.51 17.78 2.20
N ILE A 43 -3.83 16.77 3.05
CA ILE A 43 -4.40 16.87 4.42
C ILE A 43 -4.68 15.43 4.94
N PRO A 44 -4.42 15.15 6.23
CA PRO A 44 -4.56 13.82 6.84
C PRO A 44 -6.03 13.48 7.08
N GLY A 45 -6.45 12.28 6.67
CA GLY A 45 -7.74 11.70 7.00
C GLY A 45 -7.55 10.56 7.99
N ASP A 46 -8.21 10.66 9.14
CA ASP A 46 -8.41 9.55 10.07
C ASP A 46 -9.56 8.71 9.48
N THR A 47 -9.25 7.53 8.94
CA THR A 47 -10.28 6.57 8.54
C THR A 47 -9.97 5.23 9.18
N ASP A 48 -10.49 5.04 10.37
CA ASP A 48 -10.68 3.77 11.02
C ASP A 48 -11.94 3.08 10.47
N TYR A 49 -11.75 2.08 9.60
CA TYR A 49 -12.80 1.08 9.41
C TYR A 49 -12.93 0.24 10.69
N ARG A 50 -13.83 0.65 11.60
CA ARG A 50 -14.25 -0.15 12.76
C ARG A 50 -15.76 -0.23 12.91
N ILE A 51 -16.25 -1.44 12.73
CA ILE A 51 -17.62 -1.89 13.02
C ILE A 51 -17.76 -2.10 14.54
N PHE A 52 -18.69 -1.39 15.20
CA PHE A 52 -19.26 -1.84 16.48
C PHE A 52 -20.33 -2.90 16.16
N PHE A 53 -20.22 -4.08 16.76
CA PHE A 53 -21.04 -5.25 16.44
C PHE A 53 -22.32 -5.38 17.31
N GLU A 54 -22.54 -4.54 18.32
CA GLU A 54 -23.67 -4.71 19.23
C GLU A 54 -24.36 -3.38 19.48
N ASP A 55 -25.34 -3.06 18.64
CA ASP A 55 -26.66 -2.55 19.04
C ASP A 55 -27.52 -2.37 17.77
N TYR A 56 -28.61 -3.12 17.70
CA TYR A 56 -29.59 -3.24 16.60
C TYR A 56 -29.23 -4.12 15.39
N GLY A 57 -29.73 -5.36 15.42
CA GLY A 57 -30.20 -6.05 14.21
C GLY A 57 -29.14 -6.69 13.31
N ASN A 58 -28.33 -7.61 13.85
CA ASN A 58 -27.62 -8.72 13.14
C ASN A 58 -27.05 -8.46 11.73
N ILE A 59 -26.58 -7.25 11.42
CA ILE A 59 -25.93 -6.89 10.16
C ILE A 59 -24.89 -5.77 10.42
N PRO A 60 -23.62 -5.89 10.00
CA PRO A 60 -22.61 -4.84 10.16
C PRO A 60 -22.56 -3.79 9.02
N GLY A 61 -22.33 -2.51 9.37
CA GLY A 61 -21.68 -1.49 8.52
C GLY A 61 -22.53 -0.30 8.04
N LEU A 62 -22.56 0.79 8.82
CA LEU A 62 -22.96 2.13 8.35
C LEU A 62 -22.23 3.21 9.16
N ASP A 63 -21.59 4.17 8.48
CA ASP A 63 -21.03 5.39 9.07
C ASP A 63 -21.44 6.59 8.19
N ILE A 64 -21.93 7.66 8.80
CA ILE A 64 -22.48 8.85 8.11
C ILE A 64 -21.75 10.07 8.64
N ILE A 65 -20.96 10.70 7.77
CA ILE A 65 -20.15 11.88 8.10
C ILE A 65 -20.84 13.11 7.50
N PHE A 66 -20.93 14.21 8.25
CA PHE A 66 -21.43 15.48 7.75
C PHE A 66 -20.35 16.56 7.74
N LEU A 67 -20.43 17.46 6.75
CA LEU A 67 -19.47 18.54 6.55
C LEU A 67 -20.01 19.85 7.14
N LEU A 68 -19.29 20.43 8.10
CA LEU A 68 -19.63 21.74 8.69
C LEU A 68 -18.39 22.63 8.70
N GLY A 69 -18.47 23.81 8.08
CA GLY A 69 -17.38 24.80 8.13
C GLY A 69 -16.03 24.35 7.54
N GLY A 70 -16.02 23.30 6.70
CA GLY A 70 -14.79 22.74 6.09
C GLY A 70 -14.13 21.62 6.89
N TYR A 71 -14.77 21.14 7.96
CA TYR A 71 -14.34 20.02 8.78
C TYR A 71 -15.37 18.88 8.71
N PHE A 72 -14.89 17.64 8.90
CA PHE A 72 -15.67 16.41 8.85
C PHE A 72 -15.99 15.92 10.27
N TYR A 73 -17.26 15.60 10.54
CA TYR A 73 -17.76 15.20 11.87
C TYR A 73 -18.53 13.88 11.75
N HIS A 74 -18.30 12.96 12.69
CA HIS A 74 -18.93 11.63 12.72
C HIS A 74 -20.22 11.64 13.56
N THR A 75 -20.31 12.51 14.57
CA THR A 75 -21.52 12.68 15.39
C THR A 75 -21.74 14.14 15.85
N SER A 76 -22.90 14.44 16.41
CA SER A 76 -23.20 15.76 17.02
C SER A 76 -22.42 16.04 18.32
N TYR A 77 -21.62 15.10 18.81
CA TYR A 77 -20.77 15.26 20.00
C TYR A 77 -19.36 15.74 19.68
N ASP A 78 -18.96 15.72 18.40
CA ASP A 78 -17.67 16.24 17.96
C ASP A 78 -17.68 17.78 18.01
N THR A 79 -16.84 18.38 18.85
CA THR A 79 -16.75 19.85 19.00
C THR A 79 -15.44 20.41 18.44
N PRO A 80 -15.41 21.65 17.90
CA PRO A 80 -14.23 22.25 17.29
C PRO A 80 -13.04 22.55 18.23
N ASP A 81 -13.10 22.20 19.51
CA ASP A 81 -12.09 22.62 20.49
C ASP A 81 -10.86 21.69 20.48
N LEU A 82 -9.81 22.16 19.79
CA LEU A 82 -8.45 21.60 19.85
C LEU A 82 -7.87 21.61 21.29
N PRO A 83 -7.06 20.61 21.68
CA PRO A 83 -6.04 20.82 22.72
C PRO A 83 -5.00 21.83 22.19
N LYS A 84 -4.79 22.92 22.93
CA LYS A 84 -3.96 24.07 22.56
C LYS A 84 -2.55 23.69 22.04
N PRO A 85 -2.01 24.41 21.02
CA PRO A 85 -0.64 24.21 20.53
C PRO A 85 0.42 24.75 21.51
N ARG A 86 1.45 23.95 21.81
CA ARG A 86 2.68 24.45 22.45
C ARG A 86 3.48 25.27 21.44
N ARG A 87 3.71 26.56 21.77
CA ARG A 87 4.46 27.54 20.97
C ARG A 87 5.87 27.04 20.62
N ARG A 88 6.27 27.09 19.34
CA ARG A 88 7.68 27.19 18.92
C ARG A 88 8.00 28.64 18.57
N ALA A 89 9.21 29.05 18.96
CA ALA A 89 9.74 30.40 18.81
C ALA A 89 9.96 30.81 17.34
N SER A 90 9.89 32.12 17.12
CA SER A 90 9.86 32.85 15.85
C SER A 90 11.12 32.77 15.00
N SER A 91 10.95 32.74 13.67
CA SER A 91 11.94 33.18 12.68
C SER A 91 11.20 33.95 11.55
N PRO A 92 11.85 34.92 10.86
CA PRO A 92 11.15 36.00 10.17
C PRO A 92 10.71 35.67 8.73
N LYS A 93 9.60 36.28 8.32
CA LYS A 93 8.91 36.10 7.02
C LYS A 93 9.67 36.75 5.83
N PRO A 94 9.65 36.17 4.62
CA PRO A 94 10.06 36.86 3.40
C PRO A 94 8.98 37.83 2.86
N LYS A 95 9.45 38.87 2.17
CA LYS A 95 8.68 40.00 1.60
C LYS A 95 7.84 39.60 0.37
N VAL A 96 6.70 40.28 0.24
CA VAL A 96 5.71 40.19 -0.85
C VAL A 96 6.27 40.81 -2.15
N VAL A 97 5.99 40.18 -3.30
CA VAL A 97 6.26 40.70 -4.65
C VAL A 97 4.93 41.00 -5.36
N PRO A 98 4.77 42.05 -6.20
CA PRO A 98 3.46 42.55 -6.62
C PRO A 98 2.83 41.80 -7.80
N LYS A 99 1.49 41.79 -7.82
CA LYS A 99 0.60 41.28 -8.88
C LYS A 99 0.80 42.01 -10.22
N TRP A 100 0.79 41.24 -11.31
CA TRP A 100 0.65 41.74 -12.68
C TRP A 100 -0.83 41.84 -13.10
N SER A 101 -1.21 42.98 -13.68
CA SER A 101 -2.52 43.28 -14.25
C SER A 101 -2.66 42.71 -15.67
N ARG A 102 -3.82 42.11 -15.98
CA ARG A 102 -4.20 41.75 -17.35
C ARG A 102 -4.72 43.00 -18.07
N ASN A 103 -4.16 43.29 -19.24
CA ASN A 103 -4.74 44.26 -20.17
C ASN A 103 -5.23 43.50 -21.42
N SER A 104 -6.51 43.66 -21.72
CA SER A 104 -7.21 43.06 -22.85
C SER A 104 -7.31 44.06 -23.99
N SER A 105 -6.70 43.78 -25.14
CA SER A 105 -7.17 44.23 -26.47
C SER A 105 -6.18 43.79 -27.55
N ASN A 106 -6.61 42.86 -28.41
CA ASN A 106 -6.66 43.08 -29.86
C ASN A 106 -7.18 41.82 -30.56
N HIS A 107 -8.40 41.95 -31.08
CA HIS A 107 -9.01 41.01 -32.00
C HIS A 107 -8.45 41.24 -33.41
N SER A 108 -7.98 40.17 -34.05
CA SER A 108 -7.98 40.03 -35.50
C SER A 108 -8.44 38.61 -35.84
N VAL A 109 -9.57 38.53 -36.54
CA VAL A 109 -10.29 37.32 -36.93
C VAL A 109 -9.80 36.87 -38.30
N LEU A 110 -9.43 35.58 -38.47
CA LEU A 110 -9.53 34.74 -39.68
C LEU A 110 -9.37 33.24 -39.28
N PRO A 111 -9.75 32.26 -40.13
CA PRO A 111 -11.06 31.63 -40.26
C PRO A 111 -11.16 30.24 -39.59
N ALA A 112 -12.39 29.71 -39.55
CA ALA A 112 -12.75 28.42 -39.00
C ALA A 112 -12.06 27.23 -39.69
N ASN A 113 -11.89 26.15 -38.92
CA ASN A 113 -11.49 24.77 -39.31
C ASN A 113 -10.01 24.42 -39.18
N TRP A 114 -9.54 24.25 -37.93
CA TRP A 114 -9.07 22.96 -37.40
C TRP A 114 -8.68 23.14 -35.92
N ARG A 115 -9.51 22.65 -35.00
CA ARG A 115 -9.07 22.35 -33.63
C ARG A 115 -9.41 20.89 -33.38
N PRO A 116 -8.44 19.97 -33.25
CA PRO A 116 -8.76 18.72 -32.60
C PRO A 116 -9.10 19.08 -31.15
N ALA A 117 -10.33 18.78 -30.74
CA ALA A 117 -10.71 18.85 -29.35
C ALA A 117 -9.72 17.98 -28.56
N ALA A 118 -9.05 18.57 -27.57
CA ALA A 118 -8.24 17.83 -26.62
C ALA A 118 -9.18 16.99 -25.75
N GLN A 119 -9.39 15.75 -26.15
CA GLN A 119 -10.19 14.79 -25.41
C GLN A 119 -9.25 14.08 -24.44
N SER A 120 -9.53 14.15 -23.13
CA SER A 120 -8.88 13.27 -22.15
C SER A 120 -9.07 11.83 -22.62
N GLY A 121 -8.01 11.21 -23.11
CA GLY A 121 -8.13 9.92 -23.80
C GLY A 121 -8.25 8.80 -22.79
N ASN A 122 -9.46 8.28 -22.59
CA ASN A 122 -9.68 6.98 -21.95
C ASN A 122 -9.49 5.87 -23.01
N PHE A 123 -8.39 5.13 -22.90
CA PHE A 123 -7.99 4.02 -23.75
C PHE A 123 -8.29 2.69 -23.05
N ASP A 124 -9.57 2.34 -22.98
CA ASP A 124 -10.02 1.06 -22.46
C ASP A 124 -9.59 -0.10 -23.37
N ILE A 125 -9.00 -1.16 -22.82
CA ILE A 125 -8.50 -2.31 -23.58
C ILE A 125 -9.59 -3.00 -24.41
N SER A 126 -10.87 -2.91 -24.05
CA SER A 126 -11.99 -3.50 -24.81
C SER A 126 -12.11 -2.88 -26.20
N ARG A 127 -11.74 -1.61 -26.36
CA ARG A 127 -11.66 -0.90 -27.64
C ARG A 127 -10.55 -1.45 -28.54
N PHE A 128 -9.63 -2.21 -27.96
CA PHE A 128 -8.49 -2.85 -28.61
C PHE A 128 -8.63 -4.37 -28.63
N GLY A 129 -9.84 -4.89 -28.44
CA GLY A 129 -10.14 -6.33 -28.48
C GLY A 129 -9.86 -7.09 -27.18
N GLY A 130 -9.50 -6.39 -26.10
CA GLY A 130 -9.34 -6.98 -24.77
C GLY A 130 -10.67 -7.47 -24.21
N LYS A 131 -10.70 -8.71 -23.71
CA LYS A 131 -11.91 -9.33 -23.14
C LYS A 131 -11.53 -10.18 -21.93
N PRO A 132 -12.42 -10.32 -20.93
CA PRO A 132 -12.20 -11.26 -19.83
C PRO A 132 -11.98 -12.69 -20.33
N ASN A 133 -11.20 -13.45 -19.57
CA ASN A 133 -10.77 -14.83 -19.84
C ASN A 133 -9.99 -14.99 -21.17
N ALA A 134 -9.41 -13.91 -21.68
CA ALA A 134 -8.57 -13.93 -22.88
C ALA A 134 -7.19 -13.28 -22.62
N ASP A 135 -6.25 -13.56 -23.53
CA ASP A 135 -4.95 -12.88 -23.56
C ASP A 135 -5.12 -11.42 -24.02
N ILE A 136 -4.84 -10.47 -23.13
CA ILE A 136 -4.97 -9.03 -23.39
C ILE A 136 -3.65 -8.36 -23.79
N THR A 137 -2.56 -9.11 -24.01
CA THR A 137 -1.22 -8.55 -24.29
C THR A 137 -1.25 -7.54 -25.44
N GLN A 138 -1.89 -7.88 -26.56
CA GLN A 138 -1.95 -7.00 -27.73
C GLN A 138 -2.92 -5.84 -27.55
N ALA A 139 -4.04 -6.07 -26.86
CA ALA A 139 -4.99 -5.02 -26.53
C ALA A 139 -4.34 -3.95 -25.64
N PHE A 140 -3.59 -4.37 -24.62
CA PHE A 140 -2.84 -3.50 -23.74
C PHE A 140 -1.74 -2.73 -24.49
N LYS A 141 -0.92 -3.39 -25.32
CA LYS A 141 0.11 -2.72 -26.14
C LYS A 141 -0.48 -1.67 -27.09
N SER A 142 -1.63 -1.97 -27.69
CA SER A 142 -2.33 -1.06 -28.59
C SER A 142 -2.90 0.15 -27.86
N ALA A 143 -3.54 -0.08 -26.71
CA ALA A 143 -4.05 0.97 -25.83
C ALA A 143 -2.91 1.89 -25.34
N TRP A 144 -1.82 1.30 -24.86
CA TRP A 144 -0.61 2.03 -24.47
C TRP A 144 -0.07 2.90 -25.59
N THR A 145 0.08 2.34 -26.80
CA THR A 145 0.65 3.07 -27.95
C THR A 145 -0.17 4.32 -28.27
N GLN A 146 -1.50 4.21 -28.26
CA GLN A 146 -2.36 5.36 -28.49
C GLN A 146 -2.30 6.37 -27.34
N ALA A 147 -2.38 5.89 -26.09
CA ALA A 147 -2.29 6.74 -24.90
C ALA A 147 -0.98 7.53 -24.84
N CYS A 148 0.16 6.85 -25.06
CA CYS A 148 1.49 7.46 -25.02
C CYS A 148 1.69 8.52 -26.13
N SER A 149 0.94 8.41 -27.23
CA SER A 149 0.95 9.39 -28.32
C SER A 149 0.06 10.62 -28.08
N SER A 150 -0.76 10.61 -27.02
CA SER A 150 -1.66 11.69 -26.64
C SER A 150 -0.90 12.93 -26.20
N THR A 151 -1.30 14.10 -26.70
CA THR A 151 -0.74 15.40 -26.29
C THR A 151 -1.39 15.96 -25.01
N SER A 152 -2.28 15.20 -24.38
CA SER A 152 -2.95 15.53 -23.12
C SER A 152 -2.91 14.31 -22.19
N PRO A 153 -3.03 14.50 -20.85
CA PRO A 153 -3.06 13.39 -19.91
C PRO A 153 -4.04 12.28 -20.35
N SER A 154 -3.60 11.03 -20.27
CA SER A 154 -4.31 9.88 -20.83
C SER A 154 -4.33 8.71 -19.87
N LYS A 155 -5.36 7.86 -19.99
CA LYS A 155 -5.56 6.69 -19.13
C LYS A 155 -5.70 5.44 -20.00
N VAL A 156 -4.95 4.38 -19.69
CA VAL A 156 -5.15 3.03 -20.23
C VAL A 156 -5.92 2.22 -19.19
N ALA A 157 -7.14 1.78 -19.49
CA ALA A 157 -8.00 1.10 -18.52
C ALA A 157 -8.08 -0.41 -18.80
N ILE A 158 -7.85 -1.22 -17.76
CA ILE A 158 -8.12 -2.67 -17.71
C ILE A 158 -9.27 -2.87 -16.72
N PRO A 159 -10.53 -2.96 -17.21
CA PRO A 159 -11.70 -3.07 -16.34
C PRO A 159 -11.70 -4.36 -15.51
N ALA A 160 -12.56 -4.40 -14.48
CA ALA A 160 -12.79 -5.60 -13.68
C ALA A 160 -13.06 -6.85 -14.56
N GLY A 161 -12.44 -7.96 -14.20
CA GLY A 161 -12.46 -9.20 -14.97
C GLY A 161 -11.19 -10.01 -14.73
N LYS A 162 -11.17 -11.27 -15.17
CA LYS A 162 -9.95 -12.09 -15.17
C LYS A 162 -9.33 -12.04 -16.55
N TYR A 163 -8.02 -11.91 -16.65
CA TYR A 163 -7.32 -11.77 -17.94
C TYR A 163 -6.02 -12.57 -17.91
N GLN A 164 -5.55 -12.97 -19.09
CA GLN A 164 -4.20 -13.50 -19.25
C GLN A 164 -3.33 -12.41 -19.89
N MET A 165 -2.07 -12.33 -19.49
CA MET A 165 -1.11 -11.45 -20.15
C MET A 165 0.25 -12.14 -20.22
N SER A 166 0.79 -12.25 -21.43
CA SER A 166 2.17 -12.67 -21.65
C SER A 166 3.15 -11.53 -21.32
N ALA A 167 4.46 -11.76 -21.45
CA ALA A 167 5.45 -10.72 -21.21
C ALA A 167 5.19 -9.47 -22.06
N VAL A 168 5.07 -8.32 -21.39
CA VAL A 168 4.83 -7.03 -22.03
C VAL A 168 5.97 -6.06 -21.73
N GLU A 169 6.51 -5.47 -22.80
CA GLU A 169 7.39 -4.31 -22.73
C GLU A 169 6.70 -3.17 -23.48
N VAL A 170 6.50 -2.05 -22.79
CA VAL A 170 5.99 -0.81 -23.34
C VAL A 170 6.97 0.32 -23.01
N LYS A 171 7.14 1.26 -23.94
CA LYS A 171 8.17 2.30 -23.84
C LYS A 171 7.59 3.69 -24.12
N GLY A 172 8.20 4.69 -23.51
CA GLY A 172 8.11 6.09 -23.91
C GLY A 172 9.26 6.48 -24.87
N PRO A 173 9.52 7.78 -25.05
CA PRO A 173 8.90 8.90 -24.34
C PRO A 173 7.43 9.11 -24.73
N CYS A 174 6.56 9.34 -23.74
CA CYS A 174 5.16 9.73 -23.98
C CYS A 174 5.04 11.25 -24.04
N LYS A 175 4.10 11.75 -24.87
CA LYS A 175 3.96 13.20 -25.12
C LYS A 175 3.28 13.97 -23.98
N ALA A 176 2.61 13.26 -23.06
CA ALA A 176 1.94 13.79 -21.89
C ALA A 176 1.92 12.73 -20.77
N PRO A 177 1.53 13.09 -19.53
CA PRO A 177 1.33 12.11 -18.45
C PRO A 177 0.40 10.97 -18.86
N ILE A 178 0.74 9.76 -18.43
CA ILE A 178 -0.01 8.54 -18.76
C ILE A 178 -0.27 7.74 -17.49
N GLU A 179 -1.52 7.34 -17.32
CA GLU A 179 -1.97 6.47 -16.24
C GLU A 179 -2.38 5.12 -16.82
N VAL A 180 -2.02 4.02 -16.13
CA VAL A 180 -2.61 2.71 -16.35
C VAL A 180 -3.50 2.40 -15.15
N ILE A 181 -4.79 2.22 -15.37
CA ILE A 181 -5.77 1.84 -14.34
C ILE A 181 -6.07 0.36 -14.51
N VAL A 182 -5.80 -0.44 -13.49
CA VAL A 182 -6.02 -1.89 -13.47
C VAL A 182 -7.05 -2.21 -12.41
N ASP A 183 -8.27 -2.57 -12.81
CA ASP A 183 -9.33 -3.07 -11.92
C ASP A 183 -9.54 -4.59 -12.07
N GLY A 184 -8.93 -5.20 -13.09
CA GLY A 184 -8.96 -6.64 -13.34
C GLY A 184 -7.87 -7.44 -12.64
N SER A 185 -8.06 -8.76 -12.58
CA SER A 185 -7.01 -9.72 -12.22
C SER A 185 -6.30 -10.19 -13.49
N ILE A 186 -5.02 -9.87 -13.60
CA ILE A 186 -4.16 -10.20 -14.74
C ILE A 186 -3.26 -11.35 -14.34
N ASN A 187 -3.36 -12.48 -15.03
CA ASN A 187 -2.59 -13.67 -14.74
C ASN A 187 -1.41 -13.81 -15.70
N ALA A 188 -0.22 -14.00 -15.15
CA ALA A 188 0.98 -14.38 -15.90
C ALA A 188 0.84 -15.80 -16.48
N PRO A 189 1.69 -16.22 -17.41
CA PRO A 189 1.76 -17.63 -17.79
C PRO A 189 2.13 -18.50 -16.57
N ALA A 190 1.31 -19.52 -16.28
CA ALA A 190 1.57 -20.43 -15.15
C ALA A 190 2.87 -21.25 -15.31
N ASN A 191 3.32 -21.50 -16.55
CA ASN A 191 4.66 -22.00 -16.83
C ASN A 191 5.55 -20.81 -17.22
N PRO A 192 6.69 -20.57 -16.54
CA PRO A 192 7.63 -19.50 -16.89
C PRO A 192 8.17 -19.56 -18.32
N ASP A 193 8.18 -20.72 -18.97
CA ASP A 193 8.55 -20.81 -20.40
C ASP A 193 7.59 -20.00 -21.29
N GLY A 194 6.37 -19.74 -20.82
CA GLY A 194 5.41 -18.86 -21.46
C GLY A 194 5.84 -17.39 -21.51
N LEU A 195 6.87 -16.98 -20.76
CA LEU A 195 7.49 -15.66 -20.88
C LEU A 195 8.42 -15.55 -22.10
N LYS A 196 8.68 -16.67 -22.81
CA LYS A 196 9.44 -16.72 -24.07
C LYS A 196 10.80 -16.02 -24.01
N GLY A 197 11.51 -16.20 -22.90
CA GLY A 197 12.84 -15.64 -22.68
C GLY A 197 12.86 -14.17 -22.24
N ALA A 198 11.70 -13.55 -21.98
CA ALA A 198 11.65 -12.24 -21.34
C ALA A 198 12.14 -12.32 -19.89
N ASP A 199 12.92 -11.32 -19.49
CA ASP A 199 13.46 -11.15 -18.14
C ASP A 199 12.47 -10.51 -17.16
N GLN A 200 11.49 -9.79 -17.68
CA GLN A 200 10.44 -9.11 -16.92
C GLN A 200 9.07 -9.39 -17.54
N TRP A 201 8.07 -9.70 -16.70
CA TRP A 201 6.71 -9.97 -17.15
C TRP A 201 5.96 -8.69 -17.56
N PHE A 202 6.11 -7.60 -16.79
CA PHE A 202 5.53 -6.31 -17.10
C PHE A 202 6.60 -5.22 -16.98
N LYS A 203 6.94 -4.59 -18.10
CA LYS A 203 8.03 -3.63 -18.21
C LYS A 203 7.57 -2.33 -18.85
N VAL A 204 7.73 -1.23 -18.12
CA VAL A 204 7.50 0.14 -18.59
C VAL A 204 8.84 0.86 -18.61
N GLY A 205 9.31 1.28 -19.80
CA GLY A 205 10.62 1.91 -19.97
C GLY A 205 10.55 3.33 -20.52
N TYR A 206 11.44 4.22 -20.08
CA TYR A 206 11.64 5.55 -20.67
C TYR A 206 10.39 6.47 -20.68
N VAL A 207 9.58 6.40 -19.62
CA VAL A 207 8.36 7.23 -19.48
C VAL A 207 8.56 8.27 -18.37
N SER A 208 8.09 9.49 -18.61
CA SER A 208 8.01 10.55 -17.60
C SER A 208 6.55 10.73 -17.17
N SER A 209 6.31 10.96 -15.87
CA SER A 209 4.96 11.15 -15.30
C SER A 209 4.01 9.98 -15.58
N PHE A 210 4.46 8.77 -15.20
CA PHE A 210 3.66 7.54 -15.24
C PHE A 210 2.94 7.29 -13.92
N THR A 211 1.66 6.93 -13.99
CA THR A 211 0.86 6.47 -12.85
C THR A 211 0.35 5.05 -13.12
N LEU A 212 0.39 4.18 -12.11
CA LEU A 212 -0.29 2.88 -12.12
C LEU A 212 -1.26 2.87 -10.93
N SER A 213 -2.54 2.65 -11.18
CA SER A 213 -3.62 2.74 -10.19
C SER A 213 -4.69 1.67 -10.44
N GLY A 214 -5.77 1.67 -9.65
CA GLY A 214 -6.88 0.71 -9.76
C GLY A 214 -6.87 -0.36 -8.65
N LYS A 215 -7.93 -1.18 -8.62
CA LYS A 215 -8.19 -2.16 -7.55
C LYS A 215 -7.82 -3.61 -7.90
N GLY A 216 -7.23 -3.79 -9.08
CA GLY A 216 -6.92 -5.08 -9.68
C GLY A 216 -5.63 -5.71 -9.16
N VAL A 217 -5.25 -6.86 -9.73
CA VAL A 217 -4.13 -7.68 -9.27
C VAL A 217 -3.30 -8.15 -10.44
N PHE A 218 -1.97 -8.10 -10.33
CA PHE A 218 -1.05 -8.83 -11.20
C PHE A 218 -0.66 -10.15 -10.53
N ASP A 219 -1.31 -11.24 -10.91
CA ASP A 219 -1.06 -12.59 -10.42
C ASP A 219 0.04 -13.27 -11.24
N GLY A 220 1.24 -13.36 -10.64
CA GLY A 220 2.41 -13.97 -11.27
C GLY A 220 2.37 -15.49 -11.47
N GLN A 221 1.36 -16.20 -10.94
CA GLN A 221 1.21 -17.66 -11.01
C GLN A 221 2.50 -18.44 -10.66
N GLY A 222 3.19 -18.01 -9.59
CA GLY A 222 4.58 -18.42 -9.30
C GLY A 222 4.81 -19.87 -8.86
N ALA A 223 3.77 -20.64 -8.53
CA ALA A 223 3.89 -21.99 -7.95
C ALA A 223 4.75 -22.96 -8.76
N THR A 224 4.67 -22.89 -10.09
CA THR A 224 5.52 -23.69 -11.00
C THR A 224 6.93 -23.12 -11.09
N ALA A 225 7.07 -21.79 -11.08
CA ALA A 225 8.35 -21.10 -11.16
C ALA A 225 9.25 -21.39 -9.95
N TRP A 226 8.70 -21.37 -8.74
CA TRP A 226 9.44 -21.61 -7.51
C TRP A 226 10.11 -23.00 -7.48
N LYS A 227 9.45 -24.01 -8.05
CA LYS A 227 9.98 -25.38 -8.16
C LYS A 227 11.14 -25.51 -9.15
N GLN A 228 11.22 -24.60 -10.12
CA GLN A 228 12.28 -24.57 -11.14
C GLN A 228 13.50 -23.74 -10.69
N ASN A 229 13.47 -23.15 -9.49
CA ASN A 229 14.56 -22.32 -9.00
C ASN A 229 15.77 -23.17 -8.59
N ASP A 230 16.87 -23.04 -9.32
CA ASP A 230 18.16 -23.68 -9.07
C ASP A 230 19.29 -22.66 -8.79
N CYS A 231 18.96 -21.42 -8.40
CA CYS A 231 19.92 -20.32 -8.20
C CYS A 231 21.06 -20.63 -7.23
N ALA A 232 20.89 -21.59 -6.32
CA ALA A 232 21.95 -22.06 -5.43
C ALA A 232 23.08 -22.81 -6.17
N LYS A 233 22.83 -23.28 -7.40
CA LYS A 233 23.75 -24.09 -8.22
C LYS A 233 24.04 -23.44 -9.57
N ASN A 234 23.15 -22.58 -10.07
CA ASN A 234 23.20 -22.02 -11.41
C ASN A 234 23.14 -20.49 -11.39
N LYS A 235 24.19 -19.83 -11.90
CA LYS A 235 24.26 -18.36 -11.99
C LYS A 235 23.29 -17.75 -13.01
N ASN A 236 22.69 -18.58 -13.88
CA ASN A 236 21.71 -18.20 -14.92
C ASN A 236 20.29 -18.71 -14.60
N CYS A 237 19.97 -18.95 -13.33
CA CYS A 237 18.65 -19.41 -12.87
C CYS A 237 17.51 -18.42 -13.16
N LYS A 238 16.28 -18.92 -13.20
CA LYS A 238 15.05 -18.11 -13.28
C LYS A 238 14.83 -17.39 -11.94
N LYS A 239 14.87 -16.06 -11.95
CA LYS A 239 14.84 -15.23 -10.73
C LYS A 239 13.44 -15.15 -10.10
N LEU A 240 13.41 -15.09 -8.77
CA LEU A 240 12.23 -15.08 -7.90
C LEU A 240 11.52 -13.71 -7.86
N CYS A 241 10.44 -13.59 -7.07
CA CYS A 241 9.75 -12.32 -6.85
C CYS A 241 10.73 -11.29 -6.27
N MET A 242 10.96 -10.22 -7.03
CA MET A 242 11.91 -9.17 -6.69
C MET A 242 11.25 -7.81 -6.85
N VAL A 243 11.26 -7.00 -5.80
CA VAL A 243 10.90 -5.58 -5.86
C VAL A 243 12.19 -4.79 -5.72
N ILE A 244 12.65 -4.19 -6.82
CA ILE A 244 13.96 -3.52 -6.84
C ILE A 244 13.91 -2.11 -7.41
N ASN A 245 14.73 -1.21 -6.86
CA ASN A 245 14.95 0.14 -7.38
C ASN A 245 13.66 0.97 -7.54
N SER A 246 12.76 0.88 -6.55
CA SER A 246 11.43 1.49 -6.61
C SER A 246 11.26 2.58 -5.55
N ASN A 247 10.39 3.56 -5.84
CA ASN A 247 9.85 4.48 -4.85
C ASN A 247 8.37 4.16 -4.66
N ILE A 248 7.94 3.91 -3.43
CA ILE A 248 6.57 3.50 -3.10
C ILE A 248 6.06 4.44 -2.00
N ALA A 249 4.91 5.07 -2.22
CA ALA A 249 4.22 5.93 -1.27
C ALA A 249 2.73 5.63 -1.34
N THR A 250 2.14 5.19 -0.23
CA THR A 250 0.74 4.74 -0.16
C THR A 250 0.12 5.15 1.18
N GLY A 251 -1.18 4.92 1.38
CA GLY A 251 -1.83 5.08 2.69
C GLY A 251 -1.69 3.85 3.61
N ASP A 252 -1.06 2.78 3.16
CA ASP A 252 -0.97 1.49 3.85
C ASP A 252 0.44 0.88 3.64
N ASP A 253 0.62 -0.44 3.74
CA ASP A 253 1.91 -1.12 3.58
C ASP A 253 2.49 -0.80 2.18
N CYS A 254 3.77 -0.42 2.11
CA CYS A 254 4.49 -0.31 0.84
C CYS A 254 4.59 -1.69 0.17
N ILE A 255 4.84 -2.71 0.98
CA ILE A 255 4.97 -4.11 0.58
C ILE A 255 4.40 -4.94 1.71
N SER A 256 3.51 -5.88 1.38
CA SER A 256 2.93 -6.82 2.35
C SER A 256 3.05 -8.25 1.82
N LEU A 257 3.58 -9.16 2.65
CA LEU A 257 3.66 -10.59 2.35
C LEU A 257 2.49 -11.33 3.02
N GLY A 258 1.61 -11.92 2.20
CA GLY A 258 0.56 -12.83 2.64
C GLY A 258 1.04 -14.29 2.72
N ASP A 259 0.12 -15.19 3.08
CA ASP A 259 0.37 -16.62 3.18
C ASP A 259 0.90 -17.23 1.86
N GLY A 260 1.73 -18.27 1.98
CA GLY A 260 2.34 -18.95 0.83
C GLY A 260 3.47 -18.18 0.11
N SER A 261 3.80 -16.96 0.54
CA SER A 261 4.89 -16.16 -0.05
C SER A 261 6.25 -16.80 0.24
N LYS A 262 7.04 -17.08 -0.81
CA LYS A 262 8.36 -17.71 -0.67
C LYS A 262 9.46 -17.07 -1.51
N ASN A 263 10.66 -16.97 -0.91
CA ASN A 263 11.88 -16.49 -1.54
C ASN A 263 11.75 -15.12 -2.23
N THR A 264 11.22 -14.14 -1.51
CA THR A 264 11.01 -12.78 -2.02
C THR A 264 12.20 -11.89 -1.66
N THR A 265 12.63 -11.04 -2.59
CA THR A 265 13.66 -10.02 -2.33
C THR A 265 13.14 -8.61 -2.60
N VAL A 266 13.36 -7.71 -1.65
CA VAL A 266 13.10 -6.28 -1.77
C VAL A 266 14.44 -5.56 -1.64
N GLN A 267 14.86 -4.84 -2.66
CA GLN A 267 16.19 -4.22 -2.66
C GLN A 267 16.20 -2.82 -3.26
N ASN A 268 16.90 -1.87 -2.64
CA ASN A 268 17.01 -0.49 -3.14
C ASN A 268 15.63 0.20 -3.27
N VAL A 269 14.74 -0.02 -2.30
CA VAL A 269 13.39 0.56 -2.30
C VAL A 269 13.32 1.73 -1.33
N ASN A 270 12.78 2.86 -1.78
CA ASN A 270 12.35 3.95 -0.92
C ASN A 270 10.85 3.78 -0.65
N CYS A 271 10.47 3.64 0.61
CA CYS A 271 9.11 3.39 1.05
C CYS A 271 8.65 4.53 1.96
N GLY A 272 7.52 5.14 1.64
CA GLY A 272 6.85 6.09 2.50
C GLY A 272 6.35 7.36 1.80
N PRO A 273 5.28 7.99 2.34
CA PRO A 273 4.51 7.60 3.53
C PRO A 273 3.72 6.28 3.37
N GLY A 274 3.20 5.74 4.48
CA GLY A 274 2.43 4.49 4.55
C GLY A 274 2.73 3.65 5.80
N HIS A 275 2.29 2.40 5.87
CA HIS A 275 2.50 1.48 7.00
C HIS A 275 3.86 0.75 7.01
N GLY A 276 4.71 0.94 6.00
CA GLY A 276 6.03 0.30 5.93
C GLY A 276 6.06 -1.03 5.16
N ILE A 277 7.01 -1.89 5.48
CA ILE A 277 7.16 -3.22 4.87
C ILE A 277 6.69 -4.27 5.89
N SER A 278 5.63 -5.00 5.56
CA SER A 278 4.97 -5.93 6.49
C SER A 278 4.99 -7.38 6.01
N VAL A 279 5.03 -8.30 6.98
CA VAL A 279 4.68 -9.71 6.82
C VAL A 279 3.39 -9.96 7.59
N GLY A 280 2.37 -10.47 6.90
CA GLY A 280 1.03 -10.73 7.39
C GLY A 280 0.00 -9.62 7.11
N SER A 281 -1.16 -9.63 7.76
CA SER A 281 -1.45 -10.42 8.96
C SER A 281 -1.64 -11.90 8.69
N LEU A 282 -1.05 -12.76 9.54
CA LEU A 282 -1.17 -14.22 9.48
C LEU A 282 -1.81 -14.77 10.77
N GLY A 283 -2.26 -16.01 10.73
CA GLY A 283 -2.88 -16.77 11.81
C GLY A 283 -4.40 -16.74 11.81
N LYS A 284 -5.04 -15.94 10.95
CA LYS A 284 -6.50 -15.75 10.95
C LYS A 284 -7.23 -16.93 10.35
N TYR A 285 -6.66 -17.55 9.31
CA TYR A 285 -7.29 -18.67 8.61
C TYR A 285 -6.63 -19.99 8.96
N LYS A 286 -7.44 -21.06 8.98
CA LYS A 286 -6.98 -22.40 9.38
C LYS A 286 -5.91 -22.95 8.44
N ASP A 287 -6.07 -22.73 7.14
CA ASP A 287 -5.27 -23.37 6.09
C ASP A 287 -4.31 -22.38 5.41
N GLU A 288 -3.66 -21.52 6.20
CA GLU A 288 -2.62 -20.60 5.70
C GLU A 288 -1.32 -21.36 5.38
N GLU A 289 -0.75 -21.10 4.21
CA GLU A 289 0.52 -21.68 3.79
C GLU A 289 1.74 -20.95 4.42
N PRO A 290 2.88 -21.64 4.64
CA PRO A 290 4.09 -21.04 5.19
C PRO A 290 4.61 -19.83 4.40
N VAL A 291 5.10 -18.82 5.13
CA VAL A 291 5.84 -17.69 4.58
C VAL A 291 7.33 -17.88 4.89
N GLU A 292 8.15 -17.99 3.85
CA GLU A 292 9.55 -18.40 4.01
C GLU A 292 10.51 -17.68 3.06
N GLY A 293 11.66 -17.22 3.57
CA GLY A 293 12.72 -16.65 2.74
C GLY A 293 12.35 -15.26 2.25
N PHE A 294 12.51 -14.26 3.10
CA PHE A 294 12.27 -12.86 2.76
C PHE A 294 13.50 -12.02 3.03
N LEU A 295 14.05 -11.40 2.00
CA LEU A 295 15.18 -10.48 2.12
C LEU A 295 14.73 -9.06 1.80
N VAL A 296 14.83 -8.14 2.76
CA VAL A 296 14.71 -6.70 2.56
C VAL A 296 16.08 -6.09 2.74
N LYS A 297 16.63 -5.45 1.71
CA LYS A 297 18.01 -4.98 1.71
C LYS A 297 18.19 -3.59 1.11
N ASN A 298 18.99 -2.73 1.74
CA ASN A 298 19.34 -1.42 1.21
C ASN A 298 18.10 -0.56 0.91
N CYS A 299 17.16 -0.50 1.85
CA CYS A 299 15.91 0.25 1.71
C CYS A 299 15.91 1.49 2.60
N THR A 300 15.18 2.52 2.17
CA THR A 300 14.90 3.71 3.00
C THR A 300 13.41 3.77 3.31
N LEU A 301 13.04 3.81 4.58
CA LEU A 301 11.66 4.01 5.01
C LEU A 301 11.54 5.41 5.59
N LYS A 302 10.59 6.20 5.09
CA LYS A 302 10.46 7.62 5.44
C LYS A 302 9.03 8.02 5.73
N ASN A 303 8.79 8.64 6.88
CA ASN A 303 7.45 9.10 7.30
C ASN A 303 6.41 7.97 7.25
N THR A 304 6.80 6.76 7.66
CA THR A 304 5.91 5.59 7.72
C THR A 304 5.49 5.29 9.15
N ASP A 305 4.33 4.66 9.33
CA ASP A 305 3.84 4.24 10.64
C ASP A 305 4.70 3.13 11.23
N ASN A 306 5.21 2.25 10.37
CA ASN A 306 6.14 1.20 10.77
C ASN A 306 7.31 1.17 9.81
N GLY A 307 8.45 0.67 10.30
CA GLY A 307 9.56 0.35 9.42
C GLY A 307 9.34 -1.04 8.83
N VAL A 308 9.93 -2.05 9.47
CA VAL A 308 9.72 -3.46 9.13
C VAL A 308 8.86 -4.12 10.19
N ARG A 309 7.82 -4.85 9.77
CA ARG A 309 6.79 -5.38 10.66
C ARG A 309 6.45 -6.84 10.34
N ILE A 310 6.31 -7.68 11.36
CA ILE A 310 5.68 -9.01 11.28
C ILE A 310 4.47 -9.00 12.21
N LYS A 311 3.28 -9.30 11.68
CA LYS A 311 2.01 -9.20 12.41
C LYS A 311 1.22 -10.52 12.35
N THR A 312 0.91 -11.10 13.51
CA THR A 312 0.09 -12.34 13.59
C THR A 312 -1.02 -12.22 14.62
N TRP A 313 -2.19 -12.76 14.29
CA TRP A 313 -3.37 -12.67 15.16
C TRP A 313 -3.23 -13.57 16.40
N PRO A 314 -3.64 -13.08 17.60
CA PRO A 314 -3.84 -13.92 18.78
C PRO A 314 -5.20 -14.61 18.73
N ASN A 315 -5.35 -15.74 19.43
CA ASN A 315 -6.62 -16.48 19.58
C ASN A 315 -7.33 -16.89 18.26
N GLU A 316 -6.60 -16.97 17.15
CA GLU A 316 -7.14 -17.39 15.86
C GLU A 316 -6.74 -18.85 15.51
N PRO A 317 -7.38 -19.50 14.51
CA PRO A 317 -7.19 -20.92 14.23
C PRO A 317 -5.89 -21.26 13.49
N GLY A 318 -5.24 -20.31 12.82
CA GLY A 318 -4.11 -20.57 11.94
C GLY A 318 -2.84 -21.01 12.67
N THR A 319 -2.18 -22.04 12.16
CA THR A 319 -0.97 -22.65 12.74
C THR A 319 0.22 -22.62 11.78
N THR A 320 0.24 -21.67 10.84
CA THR A 320 1.30 -21.55 9.81
C THR A 320 2.65 -21.16 10.41
N THR A 321 3.68 -21.13 9.57
CA THR A 321 5.05 -20.74 9.94
C THR A 321 5.51 -19.50 9.19
N VAL A 322 6.30 -18.68 9.88
CA VAL A 322 7.03 -17.53 9.32
C VAL A 322 8.51 -17.75 9.64
N SER A 323 9.32 -18.04 8.62
CA SER A 323 10.75 -18.30 8.85
C SER A 323 11.68 -17.71 7.80
N ASP A 324 12.94 -17.53 8.17
CA ASP A 324 14.00 -17.08 7.26
C ASP A 324 13.76 -15.65 6.75
N MET A 325 13.64 -14.72 7.69
CA MET A 325 13.34 -13.30 7.44
C MET A 325 14.59 -12.46 7.70
N HIS A 326 15.01 -11.66 6.71
CA HIS A 326 16.25 -10.91 6.74
C HIS A 326 16.01 -9.44 6.37
N PHE A 327 16.20 -8.54 7.32
CA PHE A 327 16.05 -7.10 7.15
C PHE A 327 17.43 -6.44 7.33
N GLU A 328 18.04 -6.03 6.23
CA GLU A 328 19.44 -5.62 6.15
C GLU A 328 19.64 -4.22 5.57
N ASP A 329 20.56 -3.45 6.12
CA ASP A 329 21.02 -2.18 5.54
C ASP A 329 19.85 -1.18 5.33
N ILE A 330 19.02 -0.99 6.36
CA ILE A 330 17.80 -0.17 6.26
C ILE A 330 18.01 1.20 6.91
N THR A 331 17.62 2.26 6.22
CA THR A 331 17.61 3.62 6.75
C THR A 331 16.18 4.03 7.11
N MET A 332 15.94 4.43 8.36
CA MET A 332 14.67 4.93 8.86
C MET A 332 14.72 6.46 8.99
N VAL A 333 13.72 7.15 8.45
CA VAL A 333 13.61 8.61 8.54
C VAL A 333 12.22 8.95 9.05
N ASP A 334 12.13 9.34 10.32
CA ASP A 334 10.92 9.79 10.99
C ASP A 334 9.82 8.71 10.92
N VAL A 335 10.23 7.46 11.20
CA VAL A 335 9.36 6.28 11.20
C VAL A 335 8.75 6.10 12.59
N MET A 336 7.42 5.91 12.68
CA MET A 336 6.77 5.86 13.99
C MET A 336 7.17 4.63 14.80
N ASN A 337 7.09 3.43 14.23
CA ASN A 337 7.47 2.19 14.90
C ASN A 337 8.49 1.41 14.05
N PRO A 338 9.81 1.62 14.23
CA PRO A 338 10.80 1.18 13.26
C PRO A 338 10.89 -0.34 13.04
N ILE A 339 10.89 -1.15 14.11
CA ILE A 339 11.01 -2.60 14.00
C ILE A 339 9.97 -3.25 14.91
N ILE A 340 9.06 -4.04 14.32
CA ILE A 340 7.98 -4.71 15.04
C ILE A 340 7.91 -6.20 14.69
N VAL A 341 7.89 -7.05 15.70
CA VAL A 341 7.25 -8.37 15.66
C VAL A 341 6.11 -8.32 16.68
N ASP A 342 4.87 -8.47 16.21
CA ASP A 342 3.67 -8.38 17.03
C ASP A 342 2.77 -9.60 16.81
N GLN A 343 2.86 -10.55 17.74
CA GLN A 343 1.99 -11.72 17.81
C GLN A 343 0.71 -11.49 18.63
N GLU A 344 0.45 -10.25 19.04
CA GLU A 344 -0.81 -9.80 19.63
C GLU A 344 -1.54 -8.83 18.69
N TYR A 345 -1.24 -8.90 17.38
CA TYR A 345 -1.82 -8.02 16.38
C TYR A 345 -3.34 -8.15 16.38
N CYS A 346 -3.98 -7.11 16.90
CA CYS A 346 -5.40 -7.04 17.14
C CYS A 346 -5.89 -5.70 16.61
N PRO A 347 -5.93 -5.53 15.28
CA PRO A 347 -6.43 -4.30 14.72
C PRO A 347 -7.83 -4.16 15.28
N SER A 348 -8.06 -2.98 15.80
CA SER A 348 -9.38 -2.67 16.30
C SER A 348 -9.82 -3.18 17.63
N ASN A 349 -8.91 -3.84 18.37
CA ASN A 349 -9.29 -4.62 19.55
C ASN A 349 -10.46 -5.58 19.24
N GLN A 350 -10.65 -5.92 17.96
CA GLN A 350 -11.70 -6.82 17.46
C GLN A 350 -11.21 -8.28 17.49
N CYS A 351 -10.50 -8.64 18.54
CA CYS A 351 -10.01 -9.98 18.76
C CYS A 351 -9.90 -10.23 20.26
N SER A 352 -9.92 -11.49 20.65
CA SER A 352 -9.62 -11.87 22.02
C SER A 352 -8.12 -12.10 22.17
N LYS A 353 -7.52 -11.56 23.24
CA LYS A 353 -6.13 -11.86 23.62
C LYS A 353 -6.05 -12.98 24.68
N ALA A 354 -7.14 -13.71 24.90
CA ALA A 354 -7.19 -14.77 25.92
C ALA A 354 -6.25 -15.93 25.62
N ASN A 355 -6.04 -16.26 24.34
CA ASN A 355 -5.07 -17.25 23.91
C ASN A 355 -4.01 -16.62 23.01
N PRO A 356 -2.75 -17.04 23.15
CA PRO A 356 -1.67 -16.49 22.34
C PRO A 356 -1.76 -16.97 20.88
N SER A 357 -1.06 -16.28 19.98
CA SER A 357 -0.97 -16.70 18.58
C SER A 357 -0.35 -18.10 18.45
N LYS A 358 -0.84 -18.87 17.47
CA LYS A 358 -0.35 -20.22 17.14
C LYS A 358 0.59 -20.24 15.93
N VAL A 359 0.90 -19.07 15.36
CA VAL A 359 1.87 -18.95 14.26
C VAL A 359 3.28 -19.10 14.82
N LYS A 360 4.06 -20.05 14.29
CA LYS A 360 5.46 -20.20 14.67
C LYS A 360 6.31 -19.21 13.90
N ILE A 361 7.07 -18.38 14.63
CA ILE A 361 8.03 -17.45 14.06
C ILE A 361 9.45 -17.89 14.42
N SER A 362 10.33 -18.04 13.43
CA SER A 362 11.73 -18.40 13.68
C SER A 362 12.70 -17.84 12.65
N LYS A 363 14.00 -17.81 12.99
CA LYS A 363 15.09 -17.40 12.07
C LYS A 363 14.85 -16.01 11.46
N ILE A 364 14.75 -15.01 12.33
CA ILE A 364 14.64 -13.61 11.91
C ILE A 364 15.97 -12.91 12.16
N SER A 365 16.40 -12.05 11.25
CA SER A 365 17.51 -11.13 11.48
C SER A 365 17.17 -9.70 11.11
N PHE A 366 17.52 -8.79 12.01
CA PHE A 366 17.56 -7.35 11.78
C PHE A 366 19.01 -6.91 11.84
N LYS A 367 19.55 -6.36 10.76
CA LYS A 367 20.98 -6.07 10.63
C LYS A 367 21.23 -4.70 10.02
N ASN A 368 22.09 -3.90 10.65
CA ASN A 368 22.51 -2.60 10.13
C ASN A 368 21.32 -1.69 9.79
N ILE A 369 20.44 -1.47 10.78
CA ILE A 369 19.27 -0.61 10.65
C ILE A 369 19.53 0.68 11.41
N LYS A 370 19.41 1.84 10.77
CA LYS A 370 19.80 3.13 11.35
C LYS A 370 18.82 4.25 11.07
N GLY A 371 18.82 5.29 11.91
CA GLY A 371 18.13 6.55 11.64
C GLY A 371 17.22 7.05 12.76
N THR A 372 16.05 7.60 12.42
CA THR A 372 15.16 8.26 13.37
C THR A 372 13.83 7.52 13.55
N SER A 373 13.36 7.52 14.80
CA SER A 373 12.07 7.00 15.26
C SER A 373 11.21 8.14 15.78
N GLU A 374 9.88 8.08 15.59
CA GLU A 374 8.93 8.98 16.24
C GLU A 374 8.36 8.41 17.55
N THR A 375 8.74 7.19 17.94
CA THR A 375 8.45 6.62 19.26
C THR A 375 9.74 6.23 20.00
N LYS A 376 9.64 6.08 21.33
CA LYS A 376 10.78 5.72 22.18
C LYS A 376 11.24 4.29 21.92
N GLU A 377 10.29 3.39 21.68
CA GLU A 377 10.51 1.99 21.37
C GLU A 377 10.93 1.81 19.90
N GLY A 378 12.23 1.75 19.64
CA GLY A 378 12.77 1.52 18.30
C GLY A 378 12.74 0.05 17.89
N LEU A 379 12.60 -0.85 18.88
CA LEU A 379 12.55 -2.29 18.70
C LEU A 379 11.43 -2.88 19.56
N VAL A 380 10.42 -3.48 18.92
CA VAL A 380 9.31 -4.14 19.62
C VAL A 380 9.24 -5.59 19.15
N LEU A 381 9.48 -6.53 20.06
CA LEU A 381 9.48 -7.97 19.81
C LEU A 381 8.51 -8.67 20.76
N ILE A 382 7.22 -8.63 20.45
CA ILE A 382 6.16 -9.28 21.23
C ILE A 382 5.81 -10.61 20.59
N CYS A 383 6.40 -11.67 21.11
CA CYS A 383 6.17 -13.03 20.63
C CYS A 383 5.12 -13.76 21.47
N SER A 384 4.57 -14.82 20.89
CA SER A 384 3.54 -15.67 21.50
C SER A 384 4.09 -16.35 22.75
N SER A 385 3.34 -16.31 23.85
CA SER A 385 3.66 -17.05 25.08
C SER A 385 3.44 -18.56 24.92
N GLY A 386 2.56 -18.97 23.99
CA GLY A 386 2.30 -20.38 23.70
C GLY A 386 3.34 -20.99 22.75
N ILE A 387 3.89 -20.17 21.85
CA ILE A 387 4.90 -20.58 20.88
C ILE A 387 5.94 -19.45 20.72
N PRO A 388 6.90 -19.32 21.66
CA PRO A 388 7.94 -18.29 21.63
C PRO A 388 8.71 -18.21 20.31
N CYS A 389 9.16 -17.02 19.94
CA CYS A 389 10.02 -16.82 18.77
C CYS A 389 11.39 -17.45 19.00
N GLU A 390 11.93 -18.09 17.96
CA GLU A 390 13.23 -18.75 17.98
C GLU A 390 14.21 -18.12 16.99
N ASP A 391 15.51 -18.21 17.28
CA ASP A 391 16.59 -17.76 16.39
C ASP A 391 16.43 -16.31 15.88
N VAL A 392 16.00 -15.40 16.75
CA VAL A 392 15.93 -13.97 16.46
C VAL A 392 17.30 -13.33 16.69
N LYS A 393 17.81 -12.63 15.68
CA LYS A 393 19.11 -11.93 15.72
C LYS A 393 18.92 -10.44 15.49
N VAL A 394 19.57 -9.63 16.30
CA VAL A 394 19.54 -8.16 16.19
C VAL A 394 20.99 -7.68 16.18
N SER A 395 21.46 -7.16 15.05
CA SER A 395 22.82 -6.65 14.91
C SER A 395 22.82 -5.21 14.42
N ASP A 396 23.52 -4.33 15.11
CA ASP A 396 23.78 -2.96 14.63
C ASP A 396 22.49 -2.20 14.27
N VAL A 397 21.55 -2.16 15.22
CA VAL A 397 20.34 -1.35 15.16
C VAL A 397 20.57 -0.02 15.90
N ASP A 398 20.87 1.03 15.15
CA ASP A 398 21.19 2.37 15.66
C ASP A 398 20.08 3.38 15.34
N LEU A 399 19.02 3.34 16.15
CA LEU A 399 17.86 4.21 16.01
C LEU A 399 17.84 5.25 17.14
N THR A 400 17.39 6.45 16.79
CA THR A 400 17.26 7.56 17.73
C THR A 400 15.85 8.12 17.79
N PHE A 401 15.37 8.40 19.00
CA PHE A 401 14.15 9.14 19.25
C PHE A 401 14.51 10.46 19.92
N LYS A 402 14.19 11.57 19.27
CA LYS A 402 14.52 12.93 19.75
C LYS A 402 16.02 13.10 20.10
N GLY A 403 16.89 12.47 19.30
CA GLY A 403 18.34 12.50 19.47
C GLY A 403 18.91 11.58 20.56
N ALA A 404 18.07 10.87 21.31
CA ALA A 404 18.49 9.84 22.27
C ALA A 404 18.35 8.45 21.65
N ALA A 405 19.14 7.48 22.10
CA ALA A 405 19.00 6.09 21.67
C ALA A 405 17.60 5.55 22.03
N THR A 406 17.00 4.78 21.11
CA THR A 406 15.71 4.13 21.36
C THR A 406 15.81 2.97 22.34
N THR A 407 14.69 2.59 22.96
CA THR A 407 14.58 1.39 23.83
C THR A 407 14.00 0.19 23.09
N ALA A 408 14.11 -0.99 23.70
CA ALA A 408 13.41 -2.19 23.24
C ALA A 408 12.22 -2.53 24.15
N LYS A 409 11.20 -3.19 23.60
CA LYS A 409 10.15 -3.87 24.34
C LYS A 409 10.06 -5.31 23.84
N CYS A 410 10.28 -6.28 24.72
CA CYS A 410 10.39 -7.69 24.32
C CYS A 410 9.52 -8.58 25.22
N ALA A 411 8.90 -9.60 24.63
CA ALA A 411 8.14 -10.62 25.35
C ALA A 411 8.26 -11.97 24.64
N ASN A 412 8.48 -13.04 25.41
CA ASN A 412 8.59 -14.43 24.91
C ASN A 412 9.60 -14.61 23.77
N VAL A 413 10.73 -13.92 23.87
CA VAL A 413 11.83 -13.98 22.90
C VAL A 413 13.15 -13.75 23.61
N LYS A 414 14.21 -14.43 23.15
CA LYS A 414 15.59 -14.24 23.62
C LYS A 414 16.48 -13.93 22.41
N PRO A 415 16.47 -12.68 21.92
CA PRO A 415 17.23 -12.37 20.72
C PRO A 415 18.73 -12.39 21.01
N ILE A 416 19.49 -12.86 20.04
CA ILE A 416 20.94 -12.74 20.05
C ILE A 416 21.27 -11.33 19.58
N ILE A 417 21.78 -10.51 20.50
CA ILE A 417 22.15 -9.12 20.22
C ILE A 417 23.66 -9.02 19.98
N THR A 418 24.04 -8.37 18.88
CA THR A 418 25.44 -8.09 18.52
C THR A 418 25.61 -6.62 18.10
N GLY A 419 26.75 -6.01 18.44
CA GLY A 419 27.00 -4.61 18.10
C GLY A 419 26.09 -3.64 18.85
N LYS A 420 25.81 -2.48 18.26
CA LYS A 420 24.95 -1.45 18.88
C LYS A 420 23.48 -1.79 18.61
N ALA A 421 22.71 -2.09 19.65
CA ALA A 421 21.26 -2.26 19.54
C ALA A 421 20.57 -2.01 20.89
N PRO A 422 19.28 -1.65 20.90
CA PRO A 422 18.47 -1.61 22.12
C PRO A 422 18.43 -2.99 22.79
N ALA A 423 18.70 -3.04 24.10
CA ALA A 423 18.66 -4.30 24.85
C ALA A 423 17.21 -4.71 25.16
N CYS A 424 16.88 -5.98 24.97
CA CYS A 424 15.70 -6.57 25.57
C CYS A 424 15.96 -6.77 27.07
N GLU A 425 15.30 -6.00 27.92
CA GLU A 425 15.32 -6.23 29.36
C GLU A 425 14.62 -7.58 29.66
N ALA A 426 15.21 -8.34 30.59
CA ALA A 426 14.89 -9.74 30.86
C ALA A 426 13.59 -9.95 31.65
#